data_AF-A0A815SHU8-F1
#
_entry.id   AF-A0A815SHU8-F1
#
_cell.length_a   1.000
_cell.length_b   1.000
_cell.length_c   1.000
_cell.angle_alpha   90.00
_cell.angle_beta   90.00
_cell.angle_gamma   90.00
#
_symmetry.space_group_name_H-M   'P 1'
#
loop_
_entity.id
_entity.type
_entity.pdbx_description
1 polymer ?
#
loop_
_entity_poly.entity_id
_entity_poly.type
_entity_poly.pdbx_seq_one_letter_code
_entity_poly.pdbx_strand_id
1 'polypeptide(L)'
;MQVILGISFNKNKSKRIARWIIIILPVCIMTSLIHEPLHRKMFHYETETEKSYIDKTNETIVDIIEPVTKNKTLINTIYRSTTTRYVWCVIHYSSTFVQDYNISILFFHLIVPFLANLLSALIIIFGNARQRSRAQINQTIQEHVRQQLNEHKQLLISPVVLLILSMPRLVISVLPGCVRTSRNLWLYLIAYFFSFTPSVLTFIIFAVPSKLYMKIFRNTLIAWRHRTHRKLKNVK
;
A
#
# COMPACT_ATOMS: atom_id res chain seq x y z
N MET A 1 -13.96 17.85 -20.16
CA MET A 1 -13.06 17.69 -21.33
C MET A 1 -13.63 18.29 -22.62
N GLN A 2 -14.94 18.21 -22.91
CA GLN A 2 -15.58 18.95 -24.02
C GLN A 2 -15.46 20.49 -23.88
N VAL A 3 -15.33 20.97 -22.65
CA VAL A 3 -15.41 22.39 -22.29
C VAL A 3 -14.14 23.19 -22.58
N ILE A 4 -12.95 22.56 -22.56
CA ILE A 4 -11.67 23.29 -22.56
C ILE A 4 -11.08 23.42 -23.97
N LEU A 5 -11.32 22.45 -24.85
CA LEU A 5 -10.67 22.41 -26.16
C LEU A 5 -11.58 22.80 -27.33
N GLY A 6 -12.91 22.90 -27.15
CA GLY A 6 -13.83 23.17 -28.28
C GLY A 6 -13.80 22.09 -29.38
N ILE A 7 -13.09 20.97 -29.15
CA ILE A 7 -13.01 19.85 -30.09
C ILE A 7 -14.21 18.94 -29.84
N SER A 8 -14.92 18.59 -30.91
CA SER A 8 -16.05 17.67 -30.86
C SER A 8 -15.61 16.33 -30.26
N PHE A 9 -16.13 16.03 -29.06
CA PHE A 9 -15.83 14.76 -28.40
C PHE A 9 -16.46 13.60 -29.17
N ASN A 10 -15.61 12.80 -29.81
CA ASN A 10 -16.05 11.60 -30.51
C ASN A 10 -16.17 10.41 -29.53
N LYS A 11 -17.41 10.12 -29.13
CA LYS A 11 -17.75 9.02 -28.20
C LYS A 11 -17.26 7.66 -28.68
N ASN A 12 -17.32 7.38 -29.99
CA ASN A 12 -16.91 6.08 -30.54
C ASN A 12 -15.38 5.92 -30.52
N LYS A 13 -14.64 6.98 -30.85
CA LYS A 13 -13.18 7.01 -30.75
C LYS A 13 -12.72 6.85 -29.30
N SER A 14 -13.35 7.56 -28.37
CA SER A 14 -13.07 7.46 -26.93
C SER A 14 -13.33 6.05 -26.39
N LYS A 15 -14.47 5.43 -26.72
CA LYS A 15 -14.77 4.03 -26.35
C LYS A 15 -13.74 3.05 -26.89
N ARG A 16 -13.32 3.21 -28.16
CA ARG A 16 -12.31 2.34 -28.77
C ARG A 16 -10.98 2.42 -28.03
N ILE A 17 -10.50 3.63 -27.75
CA ILE A 17 -9.25 3.85 -26.99
C ILE A 17 -9.37 3.25 -25.58
N ALA A 18 -10.48 3.47 -24.88
CA ALA A 18 -10.69 2.91 -23.55
C ALA A 18 -10.61 1.38 -23.53
N ARG A 19 -11.17 0.69 -24.54
CA ARG A 19 -11.05 -0.77 -24.66
C ARG A 19 -9.60 -1.24 -24.83
N TRP A 20 -8.82 -0.56 -25.66
CA TRP A 20 -7.40 -0.87 -25.83
C TRP A 20 -6.61 -0.63 -24.54
N ILE A 21 -6.86 0.48 -23.84
CA ILE A 21 -6.20 0.79 -22.55
C ILE A 21 -6.49 -0.30 -21.52
N ILE A 22 -7.74 -0.78 -21.42
CA ILE A 22 -8.11 -1.85 -20.47
C ILE A 22 -7.31 -3.14 -20.71
N ILE A 23 -6.91 -3.43 -21.95
CA ILE A 23 -6.15 -4.64 -22.30
C ILE A 23 -4.64 -4.40 -22.15
N ILE A 24 -4.13 -3.26 -22.64
CA ILE A 24 -2.69 -2.96 -22.65
C ILE A 24 -2.17 -2.69 -21.23
N LEU A 25 -2.94 -1.98 -20.42
CA LEU A 25 -2.49 -1.53 -19.11
C LEU A 25 -2.11 -2.69 -18.16
N PRO A 26 -2.92 -3.75 -18.01
CA PRO A 26 -2.52 -4.92 -17.23
C PRO A 26 -1.24 -5.58 -17.74
N VAL A 27 -1.08 -5.70 -19.07
CA VAL A 27 0.11 -6.30 -19.67
C VAL A 27 1.35 -5.48 -19.30
N CYS A 28 1.32 -4.16 -19.45
CA CYS A 28 2.43 -3.29 -19.07
C CYS A 28 2.77 -3.39 -17.56
N ILE A 29 1.76 -3.47 -16.69
CA ILE A 29 1.95 -3.61 -15.25
C ILE A 29 2.62 -4.97 -14.95
N MET A 30 2.12 -6.06 -15.53
CA MET A 30 2.68 -7.40 -15.32
C MET A 30 4.14 -7.49 -15.79
N THR A 31 4.45 -6.92 -16.95
CA THR A 31 5.84 -6.85 -17.45
C THR A 31 6.73 -6.02 -16.55
N SER A 32 6.23 -4.90 -16.02
CA SER A 32 7.00 -4.04 -15.10
C SER A 32 7.31 -4.73 -13.77
N LEU A 33 6.40 -5.59 -13.29
CA LEU A 33 6.50 -6.30 -12.02
C LEU A 33 7.14 -7.69 -12.13
N ILE A 34 7.44 -8.19 -13.34
CA ILE A 34 7.93 -9.56 -13.55
C ILE A 34 9.23 -9.87 -12.79
N HIS A 35 10.04 -8.86 -12.51
CA HIS A 35 11.28 -9.01 -11.77
C HIS A 35 11.05 -9.41 -10.30
N GLU A 36 9.91 -9.02 -9.70
CA GLU A 36 9.55 -9.35 -8.31
C GLU A 36 9.46 -10.87 -8.11
N PRO A 37 8.59 -11.66 -8.79
CA PRO A 37 8.48 -13.11 -8.55
C PRO A 37 9.74 -13.88 -8.91
N LEU A 38 10.53 -13.42 -9.88
CA LEU A 38 11.77 -14.08 -10.31
C LEU A 38 12.90 -13.97 -9.27
N HIS A 39 12.90 -12.91 -8.46
CA HIS A 39 13.97 -12.65 -7.49
C HIS A 39 13.51 -12.68 -6.03
N ARG A 40 12.21 -12.93 -5.77
CA ARG A 40 11.66 -12.97 -4.42
C ARG A 40 12.14 -14.21 -3.67
N LYS A 41 13.14 -14.04 -2.82
CA LYS A 41 13.51 -15.02 -1.79
C LYS A 41 13.26 -14.40 -0.41
N MET A 42 12.37 -15.01 0.38
CA MET A 42 12.18 -14.65 1.78
C MET A 42 13.22 -15.43 2.59
N PHE A 43 14.15 -14.73 3.23
CA PHE A 43 15.17 -15.35 4.06
C PHE A 43 14.98 -14.96 5.52
N HIS A 44 15.05 -15.98 6.36
CA HIS A 44 15.18 -15.85 7.79
C HIS A 44 16.67 -15.99 8.15
N TYR A 45 17.23 -15.04 8.89
CA TYR A 45 18.60 -15.14 9.38
C TYR A 45 18.63 -15.22 10.91
N GLU A 46 19.26 -16.26 11.44
CA GLU A 46 19.54 -16.45 12.86
C GLU A 46 20.92 -15.85 13.19
N THR A 47 20.97 -14.82 14.04
CA THR A 47 22.24 -14.32 14.59
C THR A 47 22.41 -14.86 16.00
N GLU A 48 23.47 -15.61 16.29
CA GLU A 48 23.85 -15.91 17.66
C GLU A 48 24.39 -14.63 18.33
N THR A 49 23.88 -14.29 19.52
CA THR A 49 24.55 -13.30 20.37
C THR A 49 24.97 -13.94 21.68
N GLU A 50 26.26 -13.83 21.97
CA GLU A 50 26.89 -14.17 23.23
C GLU A 50 26.44 -13.13 24.27
N LYS A 51 25.55 -13.53 25.15
CA LYS A 51 25.19 -12.81 26.37
C LYS A 51 25.78 -13.58 27.55
N SER A 52 25.63 -13.03 28.73
CA SER A 52 26.29 -13.50 29.93
C SER A 52 25.21 -14.01 30.92
N TYR A 53 25.22 -15.31 31.26
CA TYR A 53 24.41 -15.94 32.34
C TYR A 53 25.04 -15.75 33.74
N ILE A 54 24.27 -15.32 34.75
CA ILE A 54 24.67 -15.33 36.18
C ILE A 54 23.77 -16.35 36.88
N ASP A 55 24.35 -17.42 37.40
CA ASP A 55 23.64 -18.35 38.27
C ASP A 55 23.51 -17.75 39.69
N LYS A 56 22.30 -17.85 40.26
CA LYS A 56 22.01 -17.51 41.65
C LYS A 56 21.58 -18.80 42.32
N THR A 57 22.50 -19.45 43.02
CA THR A 57 22.15 -20.46 44.02
C THR A 57 22.82 -20.12 45.33
N ASN A 58 21.96 -19.87 46.33
CA ASN A 58 22.34 -19.70 47.72
C ASN A 58 22.46 -21.06 48.42
N GLU A 59 23.26 -21.05 49.50
CA GLU A 59 23.23 -21.93 50.69
C GLU A 59 23.85 -23.33 50.61
N THR A 60 25.11 -23.48 51.05
CA THR A 60 25.49 -24.01 52.40
C THR A 60 27.02 -24.20 52.56
N ILE A 61 27.58 -23.46 53.53
CA ILE A 61 28.78 -23.61 54.40
C ILE A 61 29.81 -24.71 54.08
N VAL A 62 31.11 -24.36 53.93
CA VAL A 62 32.29 -24.85 54.73
C VAL A 62 33.55 -24.03 54.35
N ASP A 63 33.89 -23.08 55.22
CA ASP A 63 35.21 -22.74 55.80
C ASP A 63 36.56 -22.75 55.03
N ILE A 64 37.31 -21.64 55.28
CA ILE A 64 38.78 -21.46 55.39
C ILE A 64 39.56 -20.86 54.18
N ILE A 65 40.01 -19.60 54.39
CA ILE A 65 41.23 -18.90 53.91
C ILE A 65 41.21 -18.11 52.57
N GLU A 66 41.42 -16.78 52.67
CA GLU A 66 41.90 -15.88 51.59
C GLU A 66 43.32 -16.25 51.10
N PRO A 67 43.78 -15.94 49.86
CA PRO A 67 43.43 -14.76 49.08
C PRO A 67 43.15 -15.01 47.57
N VAL A 68 42.51 -14.01 46.99
CA VAL A 68 42.36 -13.71 45.55
C VAL A 68 43.47 -14.30 44.65
N THR A 69 43.18 -15.34 43.86
CA THR A 69 43.55 -15.53 42.43
C THR A 69 43.49 -17.01 42.03
N LYS A 70 42.35 -17.46 41.48
CA LYS A 70 42.14 -18.63 40.59
C LYS A 70 40.65 -18.94 40.68
N ASN A 71 39.80 -18.32 39.88
CA ASN A 71 39.51 -18.89 38.57
C ASN A 71 38.80 -17.84 37.71
N LYS A 72 39.57 -16.91 37.13
CA LYS A 72 39.07 -15.99 36.08
C LYS A 72 38.51 -16.77 34.88
N THR A 73 39.00 -17.99 34.68
CA THR A 73 38.55 -18.96 33.69
C THR A 73 37.15 -19.52 33.99
N LEU A 74 36.80 -19.79 35.25
CA LEU A 74 35.47 -20.34 35.63
C LEU A 74 34.35 -19.29 35.51
N ILE A 75 34.66 -18.02 35.81
CA ILE A 75 33.70 -16.91 35.68
C ILE A 75 33.38 -16.64 34.19
N ASN A 76 34.34 -16.85 33.29
CA ASN A 76 34.10 -16.74 31.85
C ASN A 76 33.24 -17.88 31.27
N THR A 77 33.26 -19.08 31.88
CA THR A 77 32.45 -20.22 31.40
C THR A 77 30.97 -20.08 31.76
N ILE A 78 30.64 -19.38 32.84
CA ILE A 78 29.24 -19.23 33.31
C ILE A 78 28.49 -18.20 32.46
N TYR A 79 29.20 -17.29 31.77
CA TYR A 79 28.59 -16.22 31.00
C TYR A 79 28.23 -16.58 29.54
N ARG A 80 27.48 -17.68 29.30
CA ARG A 80 26.91 -18.04 27.98
C ARG A 80 25.37 -18.03 27.98
N SER A 81 24.78 -16.86 27.88
CA SER A 81 23.42 -16.66 27.37
C SER A 81 23.44 -16.62 25.84
N THR A 82 22.88 -17.61 25.16
CA THR A 82 22.63 -17.54 23.71
C THR A 82 21.31 -16.80 23.49
N THR A 83 21.34 -15.55 23.04
CA THR A 83 20.12 -14.93 22.48
C THR A 83 20.19 -15.02 20.97
N THR A 84 19.43 -15.95 20.40
CA THR A 84 19.20 -16.04 18.95
C THR A 84 18.38 -14.83 18.50
N ARG A 85 18.92 -13.97 17.64
CA ARG A 85 18.14 -12.90 17.00
C ARG A 85 17.64 -13.38 15.65
N TYR A 86 16.32 -13.34 15.49
CA TYR A 86 15.61 -13.60 14.25
C TYR A 86 15.57 -12.30 13.45
N VAL A 87 16.16 -12.30 12.26
CA VAL A 87 16.11 -11.17 11.30
C VAL A 87 15.28 -11.61 10.10
N TRP A 88 14.25 -10.84 9.78
CA TRP A 88 13.38 -11.13 8.65
C TRP A 88 13.71 -10.20 7.49
N CYS A 89 14.12 -10.78 6.38
CA CYS A 89 14.33 -10.10 5.13
C CYS A 89 13.13 -10.38 4.22
N VAL A 90 12.28 -9.37 3.98
CA VAL A 90 11.08 -9.55 3.14
C VAL A 90 11.45 -9.64 1.66
N ILE A 91 12.49 -8.91 1.23
CA ILE A 91 12.99 -8.90 -0.15
C ILE A 91 14.51 -8.64 -0.11
N HIS A 92 15.31 -9.52 -0.71
CA HIS A 92 16.75 -9.31 -0.89
C HIS A 92 17.12 -9.59 -2.36
N TYR A 93 17.46 -8.55 -3.10
CA TYR A 93 17.95 -8.67 -4.47
C TYR A 93 19.46 -8.91 -4.43
N SER A 94 19.94 -9.96 -5.09
CA SER A 94 21.38 -10.26 -5.17
C SER A 94 22.20 -9.20 -5.93
N SER A 95 21.54 -8.44 -6.79
CA SER A 95 22.13 -7.37 -7.59
C SER A 95 21.55 -6.03 -7.15
N THR A 96 22.42 -5.06 -6.87
CA THR A 96 22.07 -3.67 -6.56
C THR A 96 21.26 -3.02 -7.69
N PHE A 97 21.54 -3.38 -8.95
CA PHE A 97 20.81 -2.90 -10.11
C PHE A 97 19.32 -3.28 -10.08
N VAL A 98 19.02 -4.53 -9.69
CA VAL A 98 17.63 -5.00 -9.60
C VAL A 98 16.89 -4.30 -8.45
N GLN A 99 17.60 -4.02 -7.36
CA GLN A 99 17.05 -3.25 -6.24
C GLN A 99 16.71 -1.81 -6.64
N ASP A 100 17.60 -1.11 -7.34
CA ASP A 100 17.38 0.27 -7.80
C ASP A 100 16.25 0.35 -8.82
N TYR A 101 16.18 -0.65 -9.72
CA TYR A 101 15.05 -0.79 -10.66
C TYR A 101 13.73 -1.01 -9.92
N ASN A 102 13.68 -1.90 -8.93
CA ASN A 102 12.50 -2.17 -8.11
C ASN A 102 12.00 -0.91 -7.37
N ILE A 103 12.93 -0.13 -6.80
CA ILE A 103 12.57 1.12 -6.14
C ILE A 103 12.02 2.11 -7.18
N SER A 104 12.73 2.29 -8.29
CA SER A 104 12.33 3.21 -9.36
C SER A 104 10.94 2.87 -9.91
N ILE A 105 10.71 1.61 -10.28
CA ILE A 105 9.44 1.17 -10.85
C ILE A 105 8.28 1.35 -9.86
N LEU A 106 8.51 1.10 -8.57
CA LEU A 106 7.52 1.32 -7.51
C LEU A 106 7.16 2.81 -7.35
N PHE A 107 8.16 3.70 -7.39
CA PHE A 107 7.95 5.14 -7.39
C PHE A 107 7.15 5.60 -8.62
N PHE A 108 7.52 5.15 -9.83
CA PHE A 108 6.80 5.50 -11.05
C PHE A 108 5.35 5.02 -11.04
N HIS A 109 5.10 3.78 -10.63
CA HIS A 109 3.75 3.21 -10.53
C HIS A 109 2.88 3.91 -9.50
N LEU A 110 3.48 4.61 -8.53
CA LEU A 110 2.73 5.41 -7.57
C LEU A 110 2.51 6.86 -8.05
N ILE A 111 3.60 7.55 -8.38
CA ILE A 111 3.59 8.99 -8.64
C ILE A 111 2.88 9.30 -9.97
N VAL A 112 3.15 8.53 -11.04
CA VAL A 112 2.61 8.83 -12.37
C VAL A 112 1.08 8.72 -12.39
N PRO A 113 0.45 7.62 -11.92
CA PRO A 113 -1.00 7.54 -11.87
C PRO A 113 -1.62 8.56 -10.91
N PHE A 114 -0.95 8.87 -9.78
CA PHE A 114 -1.44 9.89 -8.85
C PHE A 114 -1.49 11.27 -9.50
N LEU A 115 -0.38 11.72 -10.10
CA LEU A 115 -0.30 13.02 -10.76
C LEU A 115 -1.27 13.10 -11.95
N ALA A 116 -1.37 12.06 -12.77
CA ALA A 116 -2.30 12.04 -13.89
C ALA A 116 -3.76 12.18 -13.43
N ASN A 117 -4.16 11.44 -12.38
CA ASN A 117 -5.52 11.54 -11.82
C ASN A 117 -5.78 12.88 -11.15
N LEU A 118 -4.81 13.39 -10.38
CA LEU A 118 -4.90 14.70 -9.72
C LEU A 118 -5.04 15.82 -10.75
N LEU A 119 -4.14 15.89 -11.72
CA LEU A 119 -4.18 16.91 -12.78
C LEU A 119 -5.46 16.80 -13.60
N SER A 120 -5.91 15.60 -13.95
CA SER A 120 -7.20 15.42 -14.64
C SER A 120 -8.38 15.96 -13.83
N ALA A 121 -8.43 15.69 -12.52
CA ALA A 121 -9.49 16.20 -11.65
C ALA A 121 -9.45 17.74 -11.53
N LEU A 122 -8.26 18.33 -11.34
CA LEU A 122 -8.09 19.78 -11.28
C LEU A 122 -8.50 20.44 -12.60
N ILE A 123 -8.08 19.90 -13.74
CA ILE A 123 -8.46 20.40 -15.07
C ILE A 123 -10.00 20.37 -15.24
N ILE A 124 -10.69 19.32 -14.78
CA ILE A 124 -12.15 19.24 -14.84
C ILE A 124 -12.81 20.31 -13.96
N ILE A 125 -12.39 20.42 -12.70
CA ILE A 125 -13.00 21.32 -11.71
C ILE A 125 -12.78 22.78 -12.13
N PHE A 126 -11.54 23.18 -12.39
CA PHE A 126 -11.22 24.55 -12.78
C PHE A 126 -11.73 24.89 -14.18
N GLY A 127 -11.68 23.93 -15.12
CA GLY A 127 -12.21 24.13 -16.47
C GLY A 127 -13.71 24.40 -16.47
N ASN A 128 -14.49 23.59 -15.74
CA ASN A 128 -15.94 23.78 -15.63
C ASN A 128 -16.31 25.03 -14.83
N ALA A 129 -15.58 25.32 -13.74
CA ALA A 129 -15.83 26.52 -12.93
C ALA A 129 -15.55 27.81 -13.72
N ARG A 130 -14.45 27.85 -14.49
CA ARG A 130 -14.11 28.98 -15.36
C ARG A 130 -15.13 29.16 -16.49
N GLN A 131 -15.65 28.06 -17.05
CA GLN A 131 -16.71 28.14 -18.06
C GLN A 131 -18.00 28.70 -17.47
N ARG A 132 -18.44 28.21 -16.31
CA ARG A 132 -19.66 28.68 -15.66
C ARG A 132 -19.56 30.15 -15.23
N SER A 133 -18.43 30.58 -14.70
CA SER A 133 -18.21 31.99 -14.36
C SER A 133 -18.24 32.92 -15.58
N ARG A 134 -17.82 32.44 -16.77
CA ARG A 134 -17.95 33.21 -18.01
C ARG A 134 -19.40 33.30 -18.53
N ALA A 135 -20.26 32.36 -18.16
CA ALA A 135 -21.66 32.31 -18.58
C ALA A 135 -22.62 32.94 -17.54
N GLN A 136 -22.27 32.96 -16.26
CA GLN A 136 -23.05 33.55 -15.17
C GLN A 136 -22.23 34.64 -14.48
N ILE A 137 -22.58 35.90 -14.76
CA ILE A 137 -21.91 37.11 -14.24
C ILE A 137 -22.18 37.31 -12.73
N ASN A 138 -23.28 36.76 -12.21
CA ASN A 138 -23.77 37.07 -10.86
C ASN A 138 -23.13 36.24 -9.72
N GLN A 139 -22.23 35.31 -10.03
CA GLN A 139 -21.56 34.47 -9.03
C GLN A 139 -20.05 34.53 -9.16
N THR A 140 -19.35 34.48 -8.04
CA THR A 140 -17.90 34.57 -8.03
C THR A 140 -17.24 33.24 -8.43
N ILE A 141 -16.06 33.31 -9.03
CA ILE A 141 -15.28 32.12 -9.45
C ILE A 141 -15.08 31.16 -8.27
N GLN A 142 -14.87 31.67 -7.05
CA GLN A 142 -14.70 30.84 -5.85
C GLN A 142 -15.95 30.02 -5.52
N GLU A 143 -17.15 30.59 -5.66
CA GLU A 143 -18.40 29.87 -5.40
C GLU A 143 -18.60 28.72 -6.38
N HIS A 144 -18.34 28.97 -7.67
CA HIS A 144 -18.40 27.93 -8.69
C HIS A 144 -17.34 26.83 -8.47
N VAL A 145 -16.12 27.19 -8.07
CA VAL A 145 -15.07 26.21 -7.74
C VAL A 145 -15.48 25.37 -6.52
N ARG A 146 -15.98 25.99 -5.45
CA ARG A 146 -16.43 25.27 -4.23
C ARG A 146 -17.60 24.33 -4.53
N GLN A 147 -18.53 24.75 -5.38
CA GLN A 147 -19.66 23.92 -5.79
C GLN A 147 -19.19 22.71 -6.63
N GLN A 148 -18.31 22.93 -7.61
CA GLN A 148 -17.72 21.85 -8.42
C GLN A 148 -16.82 20.92 -7.61
N LEU A 149 -16.10 21.46 -6.62
CA LEU A 149 -15.29 20.67 -5.70
C LEU A 149 -16.18 19.75 -4.84
N ASN A 150 -17.30 20.23 -4.31
CA ASN A 150 -18.23 19.41 -3.55
C ASN A 150 -18.90 18.31 -4.41
N GLU A 151 -19.18 18.61 -5.67
CA GLU A 151 -19.79 17.68 -6.62
C GLU A 151 -18.80 16.59 -7.05
N HIS A 152 -17.52 16.94 -7.23
CA HIS A 152 -16.48 16.05 -7.73
C HIS A 152 -15.43 15.67 -6.68
N LYS A 153 -15.67 15.90 -5.39
CA LYS A 153 -14.70 15.64 -4.30
C LYS A 153 -14.10 14.25 -4.32
N GLN A 154 -14.87 13.27 -4.79
CA GLN A 154 -14.46 11.87 -4.88
C GLN A 154 -13.33 11.63 -5.89
N LEU A 155 -13.27 12.44 -6.97
CA LEU A 155 -12.19 12.36 -7.94
C LEU A 155 -10.84 12.79 -7.34
N LEU A 156 -10.84 13.58 -6.26
CA LEU A 156 -9.64 14.01 -5.54
C LEU A 156 -9.34 13.13 -4.32
N ILE A 157 -10.37 12.80 -3.53
CA ILE A 157 -10.21 11.99 -2.31
C ILE A 157 -9.65 10.62 -2.64
N SER A 158 -10.13 9.98 -3.71
CA SER A 158 -9.73 8.62 -4.03
C SER A 158 -8.23 8.45 -4.36
N PRO A 159 -7.63 9.24 -5.28
CA PRO A 159 -6.19 9.19 -5.53
C PRO A 159 -5.34 9.50 -4.28
N VAL A 160 -5.79 10.43 -3.43
CA VAL A 160 -5.10 10.78 -2.18
C VAL A 160 -5.15 9.64 -1.15
N VAL A 161 -6.32 9.01 -0.99
CA VAL A 161 -6.47 7.85 -0.09
C VAL A 161 -5.61 6.69 -0.58
N LEU A 162 -5.59 6.43 -1.90
CA LEU A 162 -4.71 5.40 -2.48
C LEU A 162 -3.23 5.71 -2.24
N LEU A 163 -2.81 6.97 -2.39
CA LEU A 163 -1.45 7.40 -2.07
C LEU A 163 -1.10 7.07 -0.62
N ILE A 164 -1.96 7.47 0.34
CA ILE A 164 -1.76 7.19 1.77
C ILE A 164 -1.68 5.69 2.03
N LEU A 165 -2.58 4.88 1.46
CA LEU A 165 -2.59 3.42 1.63
C LEU A 165 -1.37 2.73 1.00
N SER A 166 -0.75 3.32 -0.02
CA SER A 166 0.42 2.77 -0.70
C SER A 166 1.76 3.17 -0.06
N MET A 167 1.79 4.25 0.74
CA MET A 167 2.99 4.72 1.43
C MET A 167 3.68 3.66 2.30
N PRO A 168 2.96 2.80 3.07
CA PRO A 168 3.58 1.71 3.81
C PRO A 168 4.46 0.79 2.94
N ARG A 169 4.05 0.53 1.69
CA ARG A 169 4.81 -0.29 0.74
C ARG A 169 6.12 0.39 0.34
N LEU A 170 6.08 1.69 0.07
CA LEU A 170 7.30 2.47 -0.24
C LEU A 170 8.27 2.47 0.94
N VAL A 171 7.77 2.69 2.16
CA VAL A 171 8.59 2.67 3.36
C VAL A 171 9.28 1.31 3.52
N ILE A 172 8.54 0.21 3.36
CA ILE A 172 9.12 -1.14 3.44
C ILE A 172 10.14 -1.39 2.32
N SER A 173 9.90 -0.88 1.11
CA SER A 173 10.81 -1.06 -0.03
C SER A 173 12.08 -0.23 0.05
N VAL A 174 12.09 0.88 0.79
CA VAL A 174 13.24 1.79 0.94
C VAL A 174 13.99 1.54 2.25
N LEU A 175 13.40 0.84 3.22
CA LEU A 175 14.07 0.46 4.46
C LEU A 175 15.37 -0.31 4.14
N PRO A 176 16.55 0.27 4.47
CA PRO A 176 17.82 -0.30 4.10
C PRO A 176 18.07 -1.53 4.99
N GLY A 177 17.82 -2.71 4.45
CA GLY A 177 18.20 -3.97 5.06
C GLY A 177 17.19 -4.57 6.04
N CYS A 178 17.44 -5.83 6.33
CA CYS A 178 16.56 -6.70 7.08
C CYS A 178 16.32 -6.19 8.50
N VAL A 179 15.06 -6.25 8.94
CA VAL A 179 14.69 -5.72 10.24
C VAL A 179 14.79 -6.82 11.30
N ARG A 180 15.44 -6.50 12.42
CA ARG A 180 15.38 -7.31 13.64
C ARG A 180 13.95 -7.28 14.19
N THR A 181 13.18 -8.32 13.95
CA THR A 181 11.76 -8.42 14.35
C THR A 181 11.58 -8.66 15.84
N SER A 182 12.66 -8.93 16.58
CA SER A 182 12.62 -9.28 18.01
C SER A 182 12.11 -8.17 18.94
N ARG A 183 12.02 -6.91 18.48
CA ARG A 183 11.49 -5.81 19.32
C ARG A 183 10.01 -5.52 19.09
N ASN A 184 9.52 -5.54 17.84
CA ASN A 184 8.17 -5.08 17.51
C ASN A 184 7.57 -5.83 16.31
N LEU A 185 7.49 -7.16 16.37
CA LEU A 185 6.93 -8.02 15.31
C LEU A 185 5.56 -7.53 14.81
N TRP A 186 4.68 -7.14 15.73
CA TRP A 186 3.31 -6.69 15.43
C TRP A 186 3.28 -5.45 14.53
N LEU A 187 4.18 -4.49 14.73
CA LEU A 187 4.23 -3.26 13.94
C LEU A 187 4.60 -3.56 12.47
N TYR A 188 5.54 -4.49 12.25
CA TYR A 188 5.94 -4.91 10.90
C TYR A 188 4.85 -5.74 10.22
N LEU A 189 4.17 -6.61 10.97
CA LEU A 189 3.08 -7.42 10.44
C LEU A 189 1.91 -6.52 10.01
N ILE A 190 1.55 -5.53 10.83
CA ILE A 190 0.53 -4.52 10.49
C ILE A 190 0.95 -3.73 9.25
N ALA A 191 2.17 -3.21 9.19
CA ALA A 191 2.67 -2.48 8.02
C ALA A 191 2.64 -3.32 6.73
N TYR A 192 2.97 -4.61 6.83
CA TYR A 192 2.88 -5.56 5.72
C TYR A 192 1.43 -5.74 5.25
N PHE A 193 0.47 -5.96 6.15
CA PHE A 193 -0.95 -6.04 5.78
C PHE A 193 -1.46 -4.74 5.15
N PHE A 194 -1.09 -3.58 5.72
CA PHE A 194 -1.39 -2.27 5.14
C PHE A 194 -0.84 -2.08 3.72
N SER A 195 0.24 -2.77 3.35
CA SER A 195 0.75 -2.77 1.98
C SER A 195 -0.12 -3.54 0.98
N PHE A 196 -0.95 -4.50 1.40
CA PHE A 196 -1.90 -5.24 0.53
C PHE A 196 -3.31 -4.67 0.54
N THR A 197 -3.61 -3.85 1.54
CA THR A 197 -4.86 -3.10 1.74
C THR A 197 -5.36 -2.31 0.52
N PRO A 198 -4.53 -1.66 -0.33
CA PRO A 198 -5.03 -0.90 -1.48
C PRO A 198 -5.92 -1.74 -2.43
N SER A 199 -5.55 -3.00 -2.68
CA SER A 199 -6.26 -3.88 -3.62
C SER A 199 -7.61 -4.35 -3.06
N VAL A 200 -7.70 -4.61 -1.76
CA VAL A 200 -8.94 -5.07 -1.10
C VAL A 200 -9.92 -3.92 -0.89
N LEU A 201 -9.41 -2.72 -0.58
CA LEU A 201 -10.25 -1.54 -0.33
C LEU A 201 -10.60 -0.75 -1.58
N THR A 202 -10.17 -1.15 -2.78
CA THR A 202 -10.53 -0.44 -4.03
C THR A 202 -12.05 -0.31 -4.17
N PHE A 203 -12.83 -1.37 -3.94
CA PHE A 203 -14.29 -1.27 -3.99
C PHE A 203 -14.84 -0.29 -2.94
N ILE A 204 -14.33 -0.34 -1.72
CA ILE A 204 -14.79 0.52 -0.61
C ILE A 204 -14.42 1.99 -0.88
N ILE A 205 -13.26 2.27 -1.44
CA ILE A 205 -12.78 3.63 -1.70
C ILE A 205 -13.51 4.25 -2.88
N PHE A 206 -13.77 3.49 -3.94
CA PHE A 206 -14.33 4.02 -5.18
C PHE A 206 -15.85 3.85 -5.29
N ALA A 207 -16.39 2.69 -4.92
CA ALA A 207 -17.80 2.37 -5.13
C ALA A 207 -18.68 2.90 -3.99
N VAL A 208 -18.24 2.78 -2.73
CA VAL A 208 -19.07 3.12 -1.56
C VAL A 208 -19.42 4.60 -1.48
N PRO A 209 -18.46 5.54 -1.62
CA PRO A 209 -18.77 6.95 -1.56
C PRO A 209 -19.61 7.39 -2.77
N SER A 210 -19.40 6.79 -3.94
CA SER A 210 -19.95 7.27 -5.20
C SER A 210 -21.45 7.06 -5.31
N LYS A 211 -22.20 8.17 -5.46
CA LYS A 211 -23.65 8.14 -5.67
C LYS A 211 -24.03 7.33 -6.92
N LEU A 212 -23.23 7.43 -7.98
CA LEU A 212 -23.47 6.72 -9.24
C LEU A 212 -23.17 5.22 -9.09
N TYR A 213 -21.98 4.86 -8.63
CA TYR A 213 -21.60 3.45 -8.50
C TYR A 213 -22.45 2.72 -7.46
N MET A 214 -22.73 3.35 -6.32
CA MET A 214 -23.63 2.80 -5.31
C MET A 214 -25.04 2.57 -5.84
N LYS A 215 -25.58 3.48 -6.67
CA LYS A 215 -26.89 3.30 -7.30
C LYS A 215 -26.90 2.08 -8.23
N ILE A 216 -25.89 1.94 -9.08
CA ILE A 216 -25.75 0.79 -9.98
C ILE A 216 -25.62 -0.52 -9.19
N PHE A 217 -24.81 -0.51 -8.12
CA PHE A 217 -24.62 -1.66 -7.25
C PHE A 217 -25.92 -2.10 -6.57
N ARG A 218 -26.65 -1.17 -5.95
CA ARG A 218 -27.95 -1.46 -5.31
C ARG A 218 -28.96 -2.05 -6.28
N ASN A 219 -29.07 -1.47 -7.48
CA ASN A 219 -30.00 -1.97 -8.50
C ASN A 219 -29.66 -3.39 -8.95
N THR A 220 -28.36 -3.68 -9.13
CA THR A 220 -27.88 -5.03 -9.45
C THR A 220 -28.22 -6.02 -8.34
N LEU A 221 -28.06 -5.62 -7.08
CA LEU A 221 -28.34 -6.47 -5.92
C LEU A 221 -29.84 -6.81 -5.80
N ILE A 222 -30.71 -5.82 -6.03
CA ILE A 222 -32.17 -6.00 -6.08
C ILE A 222 -32.55 -6.94 -7.23
N ALA A 223 -32.01 -6.71 -8.43
CA ALA A 223 -32.27 -7.56 -9.59
C ALA A 223 -31.80 -9.01 -9.37
N TRP A 224 -30.62 -9.18 -8.76
CA TRP A 224 -30.11 -10.50 -8.39
C TRP A 224 -31.04 -11.20 -7.40
N ARG A 225 -31.42 -10.52 -6.31
CA ARG A 225 -32.38 -11.03 -5.30
C ARG A 225 -33.70 -11.47 -5.94
N HIS A 226 -34.24 -10.69 -6.87
CA HIS A 226 -35.46 -11.08 -7.60
C HIS A 226 -35.25 -12.33 -8.47
N ARG A 227 -34.09 -12.47 -9.13
CA ARG A 227 -33.76 -13.66 -9.91
C ARG A 227 -33.58 -14.90 -9.04
N THR A 228 -32.93 -14.79 -7.87
CA THR A 228 -32.80 -15.90 -6.93
C THR A 228 -34.16 -16.33 -6.37
N HIS A 229 -35.03 -15.38 -5.99
CA HIS A 229 -36.39 -15.71 -5.55
C HIS A 229 -37.23 -16.39 -6.63
N ARG A 230 -37.13 -15.96 -7.90
CA ARG A 230 -37.83 -16.62 -9.02
C ARG A 230 -37.29 -18.02 -9.28
N LYS A 231 -35.96 -18.23 -9.24
CA LYS A 231 -35.36 -19.56 -9.38
C LYS A 231 -35.78 -20.50 -8.25
N LEU A 232 -35.83 -20.02 -7.00
CA LEU A 232 -36.28 -20.82 -5.86
C LEU A 232 -37.78 -21.19 -5.94
N LYS A 233 -38.62 -20.35 -6.55
CA LYS A 233 -40.04 -20.66 -6.77
C LYS A 233 -40.29 -21.65 -7.92
N ASN A 234 -39.40 -21.72 -8.91
CA ASN A 234 -39.53 -22.64 -10.05
C ASN A 234 -38.90 -24.03 -9.80
N VAL A 235 -38.29 -24.23 -8.63
CA VAL A 235 -37.66 -25.50 -8.19
C VAL A 235 -38.53 -26.23 -7.16
N LYS A 236 -39.63 -25.61 -6.70
CA LYS A 236 -40.70 -26.23 -5.92
C LYS A 236 -41.89 -26.51 -6.84
#